data_AF-A0A349XYF4-F1
#
_entry.id   AF-A0A349XYF4-F1
#
_cell.length_a   1.000
_cell.length_b   1.000
_cell.length_c   1.000
_cell.angle_alpha   90.00
_cell.angle_beta   90.00
_cell.angle_gamma   90.00
#
_symmetry.space_group_name_H-M   'P 1'
#
loop_
_entity.id
_entity.type
_entity.pdbx_description
1 polymer ?
#
loop_
_entity_poly.entity_id
_entity_poly.type
_entity_poly.pdbx_seq_one_letter_code
_entity_poly.pdbx_strand_id
1 'polypeptide(L)'
;MMLRVLMLAITGLIACSGAAFSQSASRPPVSQCQAIASAIPGVMFARFDARNVQLAQATAKEEVKISFIGHSTYLIESPGGVTIATDYNGVYRPPVMPTVVTMNRAHSTHFTLNPDPAIQYVLHGWSDTPGEKA
;
A
#
# COMPACT_ATOMS: atom_id res chain seq x y z
N MET A 1 -23.11 -51.01 -38.82
CA MET A 1 -22.18 -49.92 -39.21
C MET A 1 -22.57 -48.58 -38.58
N MET A 2 -23.84 -48.17 -38.68
CA MET A 2 -24.35 -46.89 -38.15
C MET A 2 -24.16 -46.70 -36.63
N LEU A 3 -24.36 -47.75 -35.81
CA LEU A 3 -24.20 -47.65 -34.34
C LEU A 3 -22.75 -47.39 -33.89
N ARG A 4 -21.76 -47.90 -34.65
CA ARG A 4 -20.33 -47.68 -34.37
C ARG A 4 -19.91 -46.25 -34.72
N VAL A 5 -20.45 -45.70 -35.82
CA VAL A 5 -20.24 -44.30 -36.23
C VAL A 5 -20.86 -43.35 -35.23
N LEU A 6 -22.06 -43.65 -34.72
CA LEU A 6 -22.73 -42.85 -33.69
C LEU A 6 -21.94 -42.84 -32.38
N MET A 7 -21.43 -43.99 -31.93
CA MET A 7 -20.60 -44.04 -30.72
C MET A 7 -19.29 -43.27 -30.88
N LEU A 8 -18.60 -43.39 -32.02
CA LEU A 8 -17.37 -42.61 -32.29
C LEU A 8 -17.65 -41.09 -32.30
N ALA A 9 -18.77 -40.66 -32.86
CA ALA A 9 -19.18 -39.25 -32.87
C ALA A 9 -19.48 -38.73 -31.46
N ILE A 10 -20.18 -39.51 -30.63
CA ILE A 10 -20.49 -39.15 -29.23
C ILE A 10 -19.20 -39.07 -28.41
N THR A 11 -18.29 -40.04 -28.53
CA THR A 11 -17.01 -40.02 -27.83
C THR A 11 -16.14 -38.83 -28.25
N GLY A 12 -16.17 -38.46 -29.54
CA GLY A 12 -15.51 -37.26 -30.06
C GLY A 12 -16.08 -35.96 -29.48
N LEU A 13 -17.41 -35.83 -29.40
CA LEU A 13 -18.06 -34.66 -28.79
C LEU A 13 -17.74 -34.52 -27.30
N ILE A 14 -17.70 -35.64 -26.56
CA ILE A 14 -17.38 -35.66 -25.14
C ILE A 14 -15.90 -35.28 -24.92
N ALA A 15 -14.98 -35.77 -25.74
CA ALA A 15 -13.55 -35.43 -25.67
C ALA A 15 -13.28 -33.93 -25.96
N CYS A 16 -14.02 -33.31 -26.88
CA CYS A 16 -13.88 -31.87 -27.16
C CYS A 16 -14.45 -30.97 -26.06
N SER A 17 -15.39 -31.47 -25.26
CA SER A 17 -16.03 -30.68 -24.19
C SER A 17 -15.14 -30.47 -22.96
N GLY A 18 -14.15 -31.34 -22.74
CA GLY A 18 -13.22 -31.26 -21.60
C GLY A 18 -12.20 -30.11 -21.68
N ALA A 19 -11.92 -29.61 -22.88
CA ALA A 19 -10.97 -28.51 -23.09
C ALA A 19 -11.53 -27.11 -22.74
N ALA A 20 -12.85 -26.98 -22.57
CA ALA A 20 -13.51 -25.69 -22.32
C ALA A 20 -13.52 -25.26 -20.84
N PHE A 21 -13.27 -26.18 -19.89
CA PHE A 21 -13.46 -25.92 -18.45
C PHE A 21 -12.19 -25.55 -17.66
N SER A 22 -11.05 -25.26 -18.31
CA SER A 22 -9.79 -24.95 -17.61
C SER A 22 -9.07 -23.68 -18.10
N GLN A 23 -9.80 -22.70 -18.64
CA GLN A 23 -9.23 -21.37 -18.90
C GLN A 23 -9.34 -20.40 -17.71
N SER A 24 -9.70 -20.90 -16.54
CA SER A 24 -9.42 -20.24 -15.26
C SER A 24 -7.95 -20.40 -14.89
N ALA A 25 -7.04 -20.12 -15.83
CA ALA A 25 -5.68 -19.84 -15.45
C ALA A 25 -5.78 -18.67 -14.49
N SER A 26 -5.30 -18.88 -13.25
CA SER A 26 -5.08 -17.83 -12.26
C SER A 26 -4.11 -16.81 -12.86
N ARG A 27 -4.64 -15.93 -13.74
CA ARG A 27 -3.90 -14.82 -14.28
C ARG A 27 -3.84 -13.85 -13.11
N PRO A 28 -2.66 -13.64 -12.50
CA PRO A 28 -2.57 -12.63 -11.46
C PRO A 28 -3.11 -11.31 -12.04
N PRO A 29 -3.90 -10.55 -11.25
CA PRO A 29 -4.46 -9.30 -11.73
C PRO A 29 -3.34 -8.46 -12.34
N VAL A 30 -3.57 -7.99 -13.56
CA VAL A 30 -2.60 -7.18 -14.28
C VAL A 30 -2.43 -5.85 -13.54
N SER A 31 -1.36 -5.73 -12.76
CA SER A 31 -1.00 -4.48 -12.10
C SER A 31 -0.53 -3.49 -13.15
N GLN A 32 -1.30 -2.43 -13.36
CA GLN A 32 -0.91 -1.33 -14.26
C GLN A 32 0.44 -0.73 -13.84
N CYS A 33 0.71 -0.64 -12.53
CA CYS A 33 1.99 -0.18 -12.00
C CYS A 33 3.15 -1.09 -12.44
N GLN A 34 2.95 -2.42 -12.42
CA GLN A 34 3.97 -3.37 -12.84
C GLN A 34 4.24 -3.28 -14.35
N ALA A 35 3.19 -3.17 -15.17
CA ALA A 35 3.31 -3.06 -16.62
C ALA A 35 4.05 -1.79 -17.03
N ILE A 36 3.76 -0.66 -16.38
CA ILE A 36 4.48 0.60 -16.57
C ILE A 36 5.94 0.41 -16.12
N ALA A 37 6.19 -0.05 -14.89
CA ALA A 37 7.54 -0.22 -14.36
C ALA A 37 8.45 -1.11 -15.24
N SER A 38 7.89 -2.12 -15.90
CA SER A 38 8.62 -3.01 -16.82
C SER A 38 8.89 -2.42 -18.21
N ALA A 39 8.26 -1.30 -18.57
CA ALA A 39 8.36 -0.69 -19.90
C ALA A 39 9.11 0.65 -19.92
N ILE A 40 9.54 1.18 -18.77
CA ILE A 40 10.25 2.47 -18.72
C ILE A 40 11.71 2.28 -19.23
N PRO A 41 12.13 3.00 -20.29
CA PRO A 41 13.50 2.94 -20.78
C PRO A 41 14.47 3.61 -19.78
N GLY A 42 15.66 3.04 -19.62
CA GLY A 42 16.72 3.63 -18.78
C GLY A 42 16.52 3.47 -17.27
N VAL A 43 15.70 2.52 -16.82
CA VAL A 43 15.56 2.21 -15.39
C VAL A 43 16.74 1.42 -14.85
N MET A 44 17.15 1.77 -13.63
CA MET A 44 18.05 0.95 -12.81
C MET A 44 17.22 0.34 -11.69
N PHE A 45 17.16 -0.99 -11.63
CA PHE A 45 16.58 -1.66 -10.48
C PHE A 45 17.47 -1.43 -9.26
N ALA A 46 16.95 -0.68 -8.29
CA ALA A 46 17.57 -0.53 -6.98
C ALA A 46 17.02 -1.60 -6.04
N ARG A 47 17.91 -2.31 -5.37
CA ARG A 47 17.58 -3.20 -4.26
C ARG A 47 18.45 -2.82 -3.08
N PHE A 48 17.84 -2.70 -1.91
CA PHE A 48 18.59 -2.59 -0.66
C PHE A 48 19.23 -3.95 -0.34
N ASP A 49 20.56 -4.01 -0.39
CA ASP A 49 21.35 -5.15 0.11
C ASP A 49 22.00 -4.75 1.43
N ALA A 50 21.50 -5.31 2.53
CA ALA A 50 21.97 -4.99 3.87
C ALA A 50 23.36 -5.57 4.19
N ARG A 51 23.93 -6.46 3.35
CA ARG A 51 25.17 -7.20 3.67
C ARG A 51 26.36 -6.30 3.99
N ASN A 52 26.44 -5.12 3.36
CA ASN A 52 27.53 -4.16 3.54
C ASN A 52 27.04 -2.81 4.08
N VAL A 53 25.85 -2.77 4.68
CA VAL A 53 25.31 -1.54 5.25
C VAL A 53 25.73 -1.44 6.71
N GLN A 54 26.52 -0.42 7.03
CA GLN A 54 26.71 -0.02 8.42
C GLN A 54 25.42 0.64 8.90
N LEU A 55 24.67 -0.05 9.74
CA LEU A 55 23.51 0.55 10.38
C LEU A 55 23.98 1.67 11.32
N ALA A 56 23.28 2.80 11.27
CA ALA A 56 23.47 3.86 12.26
C ALA A 56 23.16 3.29 13.65
N GLN A 57 24.12 3.40 14.56
CA GLN A 57 23.88 3.11 15.97
C GLN A 57 23.30 4.37 16.60
N ALA A 58 21.98 4.48 16.61
CA ALA A 58 21.32 5.51 17.39
C ALA A 58 21.53 5.23 18.88
N THR A 59 21.95 6.22 19.65
CA THR A 59 21.84 6.14 21.10
C THR A 59 20.37 6.20 21.51
N ALA A 60 20.04 5.80 22.74
CA ALA A 60 18.68 5.95 23.26
C ALA A 60 18.15 7.40 23.21
N LYS A 61 19.04 8.41 23.11
CA LYS A 61 18.68 9.83 22.96
C LYS A 61 18.41 10.26 21.52
N GLU A 62 18.68 9.39 20.55
CA GLU A 62 18.55 9.63 19.11
C GLU A 62 17.58 8.64 18.45
N GLU A 63 17.19 7.59 19.17
CA GLU A 63 16.32 6.53 18.65
C GLU A 63 14.91 7.06 18.37
N VAL A 64 14.47 6.89 17.13
CA VAL A 64 13.09 7.17 16.70
C VAL A 64 12.45 5.85 16.33
N LYS A 65 11.32 5.54 16.97
CA LYS A 65 10.54 4.35 16.65
C LYS A 65 9.43 4.72 15.66
N ILE A 66 9.35 3.99 14.56
CA ILE A 66 8.31 4.17 13.54
C ILE A 66 7.47 2.91 13.48
N SER A 67 6.18 3.03 13.77
CA SER A 67 5.23 1.92 13.76
C SER A 67 4.19 2.14 12.67
N PHE A 68 4.00 1.14 11.81
CA PHE A 68 2.88 1.16 10.85
C PHE A 68 1.57 0.89 11.58
N ILE A 69 0.61 1.82 11.49
CA ILE A 69 -0.71 1.68 12.11
C ILE A 69 -1.73 1.16 11.10
N GLY A 70 -1.71 1.68 9.88
CA GLY A 70 -2.60 1.24 8.80
C GLY A 70 -2.78 2.29 7.70
N HIS A 71 -3.10 1.84 6.49
CA HIS A 71 -3.22 2.69 5.29
C HIS A 71 -1.96 3.54 5.06
N SER A 72 -2.00 4.82 5.42
CA SER A 72 -0.86 5.75 5.33
C SER A 72 -0.51 6.39 6.67
N THR A 73 -1.11 5.88 7.75
CA THR A 73 -0.83 6.33 9.11
C THR A 73 0.32 5.53 9.72
N TYR A 74 1.39 6.24 10.00
CA TYR A 74 2.53 5.79 10.78
C TYR A 74 2.55 6.56 12.10
N LEU A 75 2.83 5.86 13.20
CA LEU A 75 3.16 6.47 14.48
C LEU A 75 4.69 6.62 14.57
N ILE A 76 5.15 7.84 14.77
CA ILE A 76 6.55 8.18 15.00
C ILE A 76 6.69 8.58 16.47
N GLU A 77 7.56 7.90 17.20
CA GLU A 77 7.87 8.18 18.59
C GLU A 77 9.32 8.64 18.69
N SER A 78 9.50 9.89 19.12
CA SER A 78 10.81 10.48 19.35
C SER A 78 11.36 10.08 20.73
N PRO A 79 12.68 10.18 20.94
CA PRO A 79 13.29 9.85 22.25
C PRO A 79 12.90 10.88 23.33
N GLY A 80 12.47 12.08 22.94
CA GLY A 80 11.92 13.09 23.84
C GLY A 80 10.44 12.89 24.21
N GLY A 81 9.82 11.79 23.78
CA GLY A 81 8.42 11.47 24.08
C GLY A 81 7.39 12.15 23.18
N VAL A 82 7.80 12.95 22.19
CA VAL A 82 6.88 13.47 21.16
C VAL A 82 6.40 12.33 20.28
N THR A 83 5.07 12.25 20.10
CA THR A 83 4.42 11.28 19.22
C THR A 83 3.74 11.97 18.04
N ILE A 84 3.95 11.44 16.84
CA ILE A 84 3.42 12.00 15.59
C ILE A 84 2.64 10.91 14.84
N ALA A 85 1.39 11.19 14.45
CA ALA A 85 0.65 10.32 13.53
C ALA A 85 0.55 10.95 12.14
N THR A 86 1.03 10.25 11.12
CA THR A 86 1.01 10.74 9.73
C THR A 86 -0.33 10.49 9.04
N ASP A 87 -0.66 11.31 8.04
CA ASP A 87 -1.89 11.20 7.22
C ASP A 87 -3.13 10.84 8.05
N TYR A 88 -3.30 11.56 9.17
CA TYR A 88 -4.29 11.23 10.17
C TYR A 88 -5.70 11.47 9.64
N ASN A 89 -6.44 10.39 9.46
CA ASN A 89 -7.82 10.40 8.96
C ASN A 89 -8.88 10.07 10.04
N GLY A 90 -8.45 9.85 11.28
CA GLY A 90 -9.33 9.50 12.40
C GLY A 90 -9.88 8.06 12.40
N VAL A 91 -9.57 7.26 11.36
CA VAL A 91 -9.96 5.85 11.26
C VAL A 91 -8.85 4.95 11.80
N TYR A 92 -7.61 5.12 11.33
CA TYR A 92 -6.45 4.35 11.80
C TYR A 92 -5.80 5.06 12.99
N ARG A 93 -6.27 4.77 14.20
CA ARG A 93 -5.83 5.44 15.41
C ARG A 93 -4.64 4.70 16.05
N PRO A 94 -3.52 5.39 16.35
CA PRO A 94 -2.46 4.80 17.16
C PRO A 94 -2.96 4.42 18.57
N PRO A 95 -2.27 3.50 19.27
CA PRO A 95 -2.66 3.07 20.63
C PRO A 95 -2.46 4.15 21.70
N VAL A 96 -1.82 5.27 21.34
CA VAL A 96 -1.59 6.43 22.19
C VAL A 96 -2.11 7.67 21.49
N MET A 97 -2.58 8.66 22.26
CA MET A 97 -2.98 9.95 21.70
C MET A 97 -1.72 10.65 21.12
N PRO A 98 -1.67 10.93 19.81
CA PRO A 98 -0.53 11.62 19.24
C PRO A 98 -0.47 13.07 19.71
N THR A 99 0.73 13.57 20.00
CA THR A 99 0.97 15.00 20.28
C THR A 99 0.77 15.82 19.01
N VAL A 100 1.23 15.31 17.87
CA VAL A 100 1.17 15.96 16.57
C VAL A 100 0.47 15.04 15.58
N VAL A 101 -0.37 15.59 14.71
CA VAL A 101 -0.82 14.89 13.51
C VAL A 101 -0.47 15.67 12.27
N THR A 102 -0.08 14.97 11.21
CA THR A 102 -0.03 15.54 9.87
C THR A 102 -1.18 15.01 9.04
N MET A 103 -1.71 15.84 8.15
CA MET A 103 -2.81 15.48 7.26
C MET A 103 -2.46 15.85 5.84
N ASN A 104 -2.22 14.88 4.97
CA ASN A 104 -2.04 15.17 3.56
C ASN A 104 -3.40 15.32 2.87
N ARG A 105 -3.79 16.55 2.53
CA ARG A 105 -5.10 16.85 1.90
C ARG A 105 -5.16 16.57 0.38
N ALA A 106 -4.20 15.84 -0.18
CA ALA A 106 -4.26 15.44 -1.59
C ALA A 106 -5.34 14.38 -1.89
N HIS A 107 -5.75 13.59 -0.89
CA HIS A 107 -6.76 12.54 -1.04
C HIS A 107 -7.59 12.39 0.24
N SER A 108 -8.90 12.16 0.10
CA SER A 108 -9.87 12.19 1.21
C SER A 108 -9.62 11.15 2.29
N THR A 109 -8.90 10.07 1.97
CA THR A 109 -8.58 9.02 2.95
C THR A 109 -7.37 9.33 3.83
N HIS A 110 -6.75 10.51 3.70
CA HIS A 110 -5.52 10.90 4.40
C HIS A 110 -5.68 12.07 5.37
N PHE A 111 -6.92 12.55 5.58
CA PHE A 111 -7.22 13.62 6.51
C PHE A 111 -8.61 13.46 7.14
N THR A 112 -8.87 14.21 8.20
CA THR A 112 -10.22 14.40 8.76
C THR A 112 -10.49 15.88 8.96
N LEU A 113 -11.74 16.29 8.80
CA LEU A 113 -12.21 17.65 9.13
C LEU A 113 -12.51 17.80 10.63
N ASN A 114 -12.50 16.70 11.37
CA ASN A 114 -12.86 16.62 12.77
C ASN A 114 -11.76 15.85 13.53
N PRO A 115 -10.54 16.42 13.65
CA PRO A 115 -9.52 15.83 14.51
C PRO A 115 -10.00 15.75 15.95
N ASP A 116 -9.49 14.77 16.70
CA ASP A 116 -9.74 14.68 18.13
C ASP A 116 -9.20 15.96 18.82
N PRO A 117 -10.02 16.69 19.60
CA PRO A 117 -9.60 17.95 20.23
C PRO A 117 -8.49 17.78 21.27
N ALA A 118 -8.20 16.55 21.72
CA ALA A 118 -7.07 16.27 22.60
C ALA A 118 -5.71 16.28 21.87
N ILE A 119 -5.69 16.29 20.53
CA ILE A 119 -4.46 16.39 19.74
C ILE A 119 -3.93 17.82 19.85
N GLN A 120 -2.70 17.96 20.33
CA GLN A 120 -2.12 19.28 20.63
C GLN A 120 -1.78 20.08 19.37
N TYR A 121 -1.24 19.42 18.35
CA TYR A 121 -0.84 20.07 17.10
C TYR A 121 -1.45 19.35 15.90
N VAL A 122 -2.34 20.04 15.20
CA VAL A 122 -2.92 19.55 13.95
C VAL A 122 -2.28 20.28 12.78
N LEU A 123 -1.49 19.56 12.00
CA LEU A 123 -0.84 20.08 10.80
C LEU A 123 -1.65 19.65 9.59
N HIS A 124 -2.50 20.56 9.09
CA HIS A 124 -3.44 20.28 8.01
C HIS A 124 -2.80 20.03 6.63
N GLY A 125 -1.47 20.09 6.52
CA GLY A 125 -0.75 19.77 5.29
C GLY A 125 -0.52 21.00 4.42
N TRP A 126 -0.95 20.92 3.15
CA TRP A 126 -0.72 21.95 2.14
C TRP A 126 -1.72 23.11 2.25
N SER A 127 -1.33 24.30 1.78
CA SER A 127 -2.24 25.44 1.66
C SER A 127 -3.37 25.11 0.69
N ASP A 128 -4.54 25.68 0.93
CA ASP A 128 -5.66 25.65 -0.03
C ASP A 128 -5.31 26.45 -1.31
N THR A 129 -4.32 27.34 -1.25
CA THR A 129 -3.80 28.09 -2.39
C THR A 129 -2.46 27.50 -2.89
N PRO A 130 -2.37 27.05 -4.15
CA PRO A 130 -1.11 26.55 -4.71
C PRO A 130 0.03 27.58 -4.61
N GLY A 131 1.16 27.17 -4.04
CA GLY A 131 2.37 28.00 -3.90
C GLY A 131 2.43 28.84 -2.63
N GLU A 132 1.38 28.88 -1.83
CA GLU A 132 1.38 29.54 -0.52
C GLU A 132 1.73 28.56 0.60
N LYS A 133 2.25 29.08 1.71
CA LYS A 133 2.43 28.29 2.93
C LYS A 133 1.06 28.02 3.55
N ALA A 134 0.90 26.82 4.09
CA ALA A 134 -0.24 26.44 4.92
C ALA A 134 -0.21 27.15 6.28
#